data_AF-A0A8J8NA52-F1
#
_entry.id   AF-A0A8J8NA52-F1
#
_cell.length_a   1.000
_cell.length_b   1.000
_cell.length_c   1.000
_cell.angle_alpha   90.00
_cell.angle_beta   90.00
_cell.angle_gamma   90.00
#
_symmetry.space_group_name_H-M   'P 1'
#
loop_
_entity.id
_entity.type
_entity.pdbx_description
1 polymer ?
#
loop_
_entity_poly.entity_id
_entity_poly.type
_entity_poly.pdbx_seq_one_letter_code
_entity_poly.pdbx_strand_id
1 'polypeptide(L)'
;MGKKKQEAPQAAMAATDAKKDKKKGGGWKAQLEEEERAAKAEAERLFAIKNKIKFISPRHILNEDEAIIREIRDKLIEAYPDGKPTEEAFGQYAAEFSQCPSSVKGGLLGYFGKGAMDANFEEVAFKTPVGSMSDVIQTANGFHILMVVETK
;
A
#
# COMPACT_ATOMS: atom_id res chain seq x y z
N MET A 1 21.74 27.06 -67.22
CA MET A 1 21.23 28.14 -66.34
C MET A 1 22.02 28.06 -65.03
N GLY A 2 22.89 28.99 -64.64
CA GLY A 2 22.70 30.43 -64.61
C GLY A 2 22.38 30.87 -63.17
N LYS A 3 23.45 31.01 -62.35
CA LYS A 3 23.66 31.97 -61.23
C LYS A 3 22.58 32.02 -60.12
N LYS A 4 22.94 31.65 -58.88
CA LYS A 4 23.44 32.55 -57.80
C LYS A 4 22.50 33.76 -57.57
N LYS A 5 21.80 33.84 -56.44
CA LYS A 5 22.27 34.23 -55.08
C LYS A 5 21.88 35.68 -54.81
N GLN A 6 21.63 35.98 -53.53
CA GLN A 6 21.48 37.28 -52.86
C GLN A 6 20.00 37.60 -52.55
N GLU A 7 19.64 37.97 -51.32
CA GLU A 7 20.41 38.80 -50.38
C GLU A 7 20.64 38.19 -48.99
N ALA A 8 21.84 38.44 -48.48
CA ALA A 8 22.21 38.55 -47.07
C ALA A 8 22.43 40.08 -46.82
N PRO A 9 22.89 40.63 -45.67
CA PRO A 9 23.44 39.95 -44.47
C PRO A 9 23.24 40.72 -43.12
N GLN A 10 24.00 40.27 -42.11
CA GLN A 10 24.59 41.05 -40.99
C GLN A 10 23.64 41.45 -39.85
N ALA A 11 23.99 41.39 -38.57
CA ALA A 11 25.23 41.17 -37.80
C ALA A 11 24.74 41.25 -36.32
N ALA A 12 25.40 40.86 -35.24
CA ALA A 12 26.71 40.32 -34.89
C ALA A 12 26.64 40.02 -33.37
N MET A 13 27.53 39.12 -32.90
CA MET A 13 28.29 39.18 -31.63
C MET A 13 27.49 39.30 -30.31
N ALA A 14 27.75 38.51 -29.27
CA ALA A 14 29.06 38.12 -28.78
C ALA A 14 28.97 36.84 -27.95
N ALA A 15 29.95 35.98 -28.14
CA ALA A 15 30.37 35.02 -27.13
C ALA A 15 31.19 35.76 -26.07
N THR A 16 30.93 35.50 -24.80
CA THR A 16 31.94 35.64 -23.75
C THR A 16 31.87 34.43 -22.82
N ASP A 17 32.93 33.63 -22.91
CA ASP A 17 33.31 32.59 -22.00
C ASP A 17 33.60 33.10 -20.58
N ALA A 18 33.46 32.14 -19.65
CA ALA A 18 34.33 31.88 -18.50
C ALA A 18 33.87 32.27 -17.08
N LYS A 19 34.06 31.25 -16.22
CA LYS A 19 34.41 31.22 -14.78
C LYS A 19 33.29 31.17 -13.73
N LYS A 20 33.11 29.93 -13.26
CA LYS A 20 33.39 29.49 -11.88
C LYS A 20 32.56 30.13 -10.77
N ASP A 21 31.53 29.41 -10.32
CA ASP A 21 31.14 29.43 -8.91
C ASP A 21 30.76 28.03 -8.40
N LYS A 22 31.70 27.43 -7.66
CA LYS A 22 31.41 26.38 -6.69
C LYS A 22 30.62 27.02 -5.56
N LYS A 23 29.33 26.74 -5.44
CA LYS A 23 28.61 26.55 -4.16
C LYS A 23 27.11 26.36 -4.42
N LYS A 24 26.64 25.12 -4.22
CA LYS A 24 25.37 24.72 -3.58
C LYS A 24 25.14 23.22 -3.86
N GLY A 25 26.00 22.39 -3.28
CA GLY A 25 25.62 21.00 -3.02
C GLY A 25 24.54 21.02 -1.95
N GLY A 26 23.32 20.59 -2.27
CA GLY A 26 22.21 20.59 -1.32
C GLY A 26 20.80 20.68 -1.91
N GLY A 27 20.63 20.93 -3.21
CA GLY A 27 19.29 21.02 -3.82
C GLY A 27 18.76 19.69 -4.38
N TRP A 28 19.62 18.91 -5.03
CA TRP A 28 19.22 17.72 -5.78
C TRP A 28 18.76 16.55 -4.89
N LYS A 29 19.27 16.44 -3.65
CA LYS A 29 18.78 15.44 -2.69
C LYS A 29 17.37 15.77 -2.15
N ALA A 30 17.10 17.04 -1.86
CA ALA A 30 15.80 17.48 -1.37
C ALA A 30 14.73 17.42 -2.48
N GLN A 31 15.11 17.75 -3.72
CA GLN A 31 14.24 17.62 -4.89
C GLN A 31 13.90 16.14 -5.19
N LEU A 32 14.87 15.23 -5.09
CA LEU A 32 14.63 13.78 -5.23
C LEU A 32 13.73 13.24 -4.12
N GLU A 33 13.91 13.67 -2.88
CA GLU A 33 13.12 13.22 -1.73
C GLU A 33 11.68 13.80 -1.75
N GLU A 34 11.51 15.01 -2.27
CA GLU A 34 10.20 15.64 -2.51
C GLU A 34 9.47 14.99 -3.70
N GLU A 35 10.19 14.67 -4.79
CA GLU A 35 9.65 13.94 -5.94
C GLU A 35 9.28 12.49 -5.59
N GLU A 36 10.07 11.78 -4.77
CA GLU A 36 9.72 10.44 -4.27
C GLU A 36 8.51 10.47 -3.33
N ARG A 37 8.39 11.52 -2.50
CA ARG A 37 7.22 11.71 -1.62
C ARG A 37 5.96 12.07 -2.40
N ALA A 38 6.09 12.87 -3.45
CA ALA A 38 4.99 13.20 -4.36
C ALA A 38 4.57 11.99 -5.19
N ALA A 39 5.52 11.20 -5.72
CA ALA A 39 5.24 9.97 -6.44
C ALA A 39 4.59 8.90 -5.55
N LYS A 40 5.01 8.79 -4.28
CA LYS A 40 4.39 7.91 -3.29
C LYS A 40 2.96 8.36 -2.98
N ALA A 41 2.74 9.65 -2.74
CA ALA A 41 1.41 10.20 -2.50
C ALA A 41 0.49 10.07 -3.73
N GLU A 42 1.02 10.22 -4.94
CA GLU A 42 0.27 10.08 -6.20
C GLU A 42 -0.07 8.62 -6.51
N ALA A 43 0.85 7.67 -6.23
CA ALA A 43 0.57 6.24 -6.29
C ALA A 43 -0.48 5.82 -5.26
N GLU A 44 -0.42 6.36 -4.04
CA GLU A 44 -1.39 6.12 -2.97
C GLU A 44 -2.78 6.69 -3.34
N ARG A 45 -2.81 7.86 -3.99
CA ARG A 45 -4.04 8.51 -4.47
C ARG A 45 -4.63 7.82 -5.70
N LEU A 46 -3.81 7.36 -6.64
CA LEU A 46 -4.24 6.58 -7.80
C LEU A 46 -4.71 5.18 -7.41
N PHE A 47 -4.08 4.53 -6.42
CA PHE A 47 -4.57 3.28 -5.82
C PHE A 47 -5.94 3.49 -5.15
N ALA A 48 -6.11 4.60 -4.43
CA ALA A 48 -7.38 4.96 -3.80
C ALA A 48 -8.51 5.24 -4.83
N ILE A 49 -8.19 5.79 -6.01
CA ILE A 49 -9.16 6.16 -7.04
C ILE A 49 -9.52 4.98 -7.97
N LYS A 50 -8.56 4.08 -8.27
CA LYS A 50 -8.79 2.95 -9.19
C LYS A 50 -9.63 1.82 -8.58
N ASN A 51 -9.78 1.78 -7.26
CA ASN A 51 -10.52 0.76 -6.48
C ASN A 51 -11.93 1.20 -6.04
N LYS A 52 -12.64 1.96 -6.90
CA LYS A 52 -13.84 2.72 -6.49
C LYS A 52 -15.02 1.87 -5.98
N ILE A 53 -15.12 0.59 -6.36
CA ILE A 53 -15.89 -0.43 -5.62
C ILE A 53 -15.13 -1.74 -5.82
N LYS A 54 -14.24 -2.07 -4.90
CA LYS A 54 -13.70 -3.43 -4.79
C LYS A 54 -14.41 -4.13 -3.66
N PHE A 55 -14.90 -5.33 -3.95
CA PHE A 55 -15.32 -6.24 -2.89
C PHE A 55 -14.11 -7.02 -2.45
N ILE A 56 -13.88 -7.09 -1.14
CA ILE A 56 -12.78 -7.88 -0.59
C ILE A 56 -13.37 -9.03 0.22
N SER A 57 -12.74 -10.19 0.11
CA SER A 57 -13.09 -11.38 0.89
C SER A 57 -11.92 -11.72 1.80
N PRO A 58 -11.90 -11.22 3.04
CA PRO A 58 -10.89 -11.57 4.00
C PRO A 58 -11.33 -12.71 4.93
N ARG A 59 -10.33 -13.38 5.49
CA ARG A 59 -10.43 -14.17 6.70
C ARG A 59 -10.02 -13.30 7.88
N HIS A 60 -10.67 -13.42 9.02
CA HIS A 60 -10.27 -12.72 10.22
C HIS A 60 -10.32 -13.61 11.47
N ILE A 61 -9.55 -13.21 12.46
CA ILE A 61 -9.56 -13.76 13.81
C ILE A 61 -9.94 -12.62 14.73
N LEU A 62 -10.97 -12.80 15.55
CA LEU A 62 -11.44 -11.83 16.54
C LEU A 62 -11.22 -12.41 17.94
N ASN A 63 -10.62 -11.64 18.83
CA ASN A 63 -10.55 -11.97 20.25
C ASN A 63 -10.62 -10.69 21.10
N GLU A 64 -11.24 -10.78 22.26
CA GLU A 64 -11.26 -9.69 23.24
C GLU A 64 -9.87 -9.38 23.81
N ASP A 65 -8.98 -10.38 23.90
CA ASP A 65 -7.63 -10.21 24.42
C ASP A 65 -6.61 -9.91 23.29
N GLU A 66 -5.97 -8.75 23.38
CA GLU A 66 -4.91 -8.33 22.46
C GLU A 66 -3.71 -9.27 22.49
N ALA A 67 -3.37 -9.82 23.67
CA ALA A 67 -2.20 -10.68 23.83
C ALA A 67 -2.34 -11.96 23.01
N ILE A 68 -3.55 -12.53 22.96
CA ILE A 68 -3.84 -13.73 22.16
C ILE A 68 -3.68 -13.41 20.67
N ILE A 69 -4.23 -12.29 20.20
CA ILE A 69 -4.13 -11.88 18.79
C ILE A 69 -2.68 -11.62 18.39
N ARG A 70 -1.91 -10.95 19.25
CA ARG A 70 -0.48 -10.70 19.03
C ARG A 70 0.30 -12.01 18.98
N GLU A 71 0.06 -12.92 19.91
CA GLU A 71 0.73 -14.23 19.93
C GLU A 71 0.45 -15.03 18.65
N ILE A 72 -0.81 -15.05 18.20
CA ILE A 72 -1.18 -15.72 16.93
C ILE A 72 -0.49 -15.06 15.74
N ARG A 73 -0.47 -13.72 15.69
CA ARG A 73 0.22 -12.98 14.64
C ARG A 73 1.71 -13.28 14.64
N ASP A 74 2.35 -13.30 15.80
CA ASP A 74 3.78 -13.56 15.92
C ASP A 74 4.10 -14.99 15.46
N LYS A 75 3.32 -15.99 15.89
CA LYS A 75 3.43 -17.38 15.40
C LYS A 75 3.25 -17.48 13.88
N LEU A 76 2.31 -16.73 13.31
CA LEU A 76 2.08 -16.70 11.87
C LEU A 76 3.24 -16.01 11.13
N ILE A 77 3.83 -14.96 11.67
CA ILE A 77 5.01 -14.29 11.09
C ILE A 77 6.25 -15.17 11.19
N GLU A 78 6.43 -15.90 12.30
CA GLU A 78 7.53 -16.86 12.45
C GLU A 78 7.43 -18.00 11.44
N ALA A 79 6.21 -18.52 11.21
CA ALA A 79 5.97 -19.56 10.21
C ALA A 79 6.02 -19.02 8.76
N TYR A 80 5.58 -17.78 8.54
CA TYR A 80 5.48 -17.12 7.24
C TYR A 80 6.16 -15.74 7.28
N PRO A 81 7.50 -15.70 7.21
CA PRO A 81 8.26 -14.46 7.33
C PRO A 81 7.99 -13.45 6.21
N ASP A 82 7.43 -13.91 5.08
CA ASP A 82 6.97 -13.07 3.98
C ASP A 82 5.59 -12.44 4.23
N GLY A 83 4.95 -12.72 5.38
CA GLY A 83 3.67 -12.15 5.79
C GLY A 83 2.46 -12.72 5.04
N LYS A 84 2.64 -13.84 4.33
CA LYS A 84 1.60 -14.49 3.52
C LYS A 84 1.36 -15.92 4.00
N PRO A 85 0.60 -16.09 5.10
CA PRO A 85 0.19 -17.42 5.51
C PRO A 85 -0.63 -18.12 4.42
N THR A 86 -0.77 -19.43 4.51
CA THR A 86 -1.78 -20.12 3.70
C THR A 86 -3.16 -19.89 4.33
N GLU A 87 -4.21 -19.93 3.51
CA GLU A 87 -5.59 -19.82 4.00
C GLU A 87 -5.92 -20.90 5.04
N GLU A 88 -5.37 -22.10 4.88
CA GLU A 88 -5.55 -23.22 5.79
C GLU A 88 -4.88 -22.95 7.14
N ALA A 89 -3.65 -22.46 7.15
CA ALA A 89 -2.93 -22.13 8.38
C ALA A 89 -3.63 -21.01 9.15
N PHE A 90 -3.98 -19.92 8.46
CA PHE A 90 -4.74 -18.82 9.08
C PHE A 90 -6.12 -19.29 9.56
N GLY A 91 -6.79 -20.13 8.77
CA GLY A 91 -8.10 -20.69 9.07
C GLY A 91 -8.11 -21.61 10.29
N GLN A 92 -7.03 -22.33 10.57
CA GLN A 92 -6.89 -23.15 11.78
C GLN A 92 -6.87 -22.28 13.03
N TYR A 93 -6.04 -21.24 13.07
CA TYR A 93 -6.03 -20.29 14.19
C TYR A 93 -7.37 -19.56 14.32
N ALA A 94 -8.02 -19.24 13.20
CA ALA A 94 -9.35 -18.65 13.22
C ALA A 94 -10.42 -19.59 13.80
N ALA A 95 -10.34 -20.89 13.52
CA ALA A 95 -11.27 -21.87 14.06
C ALA A 95 -11.07 -22.11 15.57
N GLU A 96 -9.83 -22.04 16.04
CA GLU A 96 -9.47 -22.33 17.43
C GLU A 96 -9.59 -21.11 18.37
N PHE A 97 -9.19 -19.93 17.91
CA PHE A 97 -9.07 -18.74 18.76
C PHE A 97 -10.06 -17.61 18.46
N SER A 98 -10.78 -17.66 17.33
CA SER A 98 -11.72 -16.59 16.97
C SER A 98 -13.05 -16.76 17.71
N GLN A 99 -13.48 -15.68 18.36
CA GLN A 99 -14.78 -15.58 19.02
C GLN A 99 -15.91 -15.18 18.04
N CYS A 100 -15.59 -14.90 16.78
CA CYS A 100 -16.59 -14.59 15.76
C CYS A 100 -17.29 -15.88 15.26
N PRO A 101 -18.62 -15.88 14.98
CA PRO A 101 -19.31 -17.01 14.38
C PRO A 101 -18.74 -17.50 13.04
N SER A 102 -17.93 -16.68 12.35
CA SER A 102 -17.19 -17.08 11.14
C SER A 102 -16.03 -18.05 11.42
N SER A 103 -15.67 -18.30 12.69
CA SER A 103 -14.64 -19.27 13.10
C SER A 103 -14.92 -20.67 12.51
N VAL A 104 -16.18 -21.07 12.41
CA VAL A 104 -16.61 -22.35 11.80
C VAL A 104 -16.22 -22.48 10.32
N LYS A 105 -15.95 -21.36 9.63
CA LYS A 105 -15.47 -21.31 8.24
C LYS A 105 -14.00 -20.88 8.15
N GLY A 106 -13.24 -21.01 9.25
CA GLY A 106 -11.86 -20.53 9.34
C GLY A 106 -11.77 -19.01 9.16
N GLY A 107 -12.69 -18.27 9.78
CA GLY A 107 -12.69 -16.81 9.83
C GLY A 107 -13.19 -16.10 8.56
N LEU A 108 -13.65 -16.83 7.55
CA LEU A 108 -14.05 -16.27 6.25
C LEU A 108 -15.33 -15.42 6.35
N LEU A 109 -15.22 -14.13 6.03
CA LEU A 109 -16.35 -13.18 6.02
C LEU A 109 -17.12 -13.15 4.69
N GLY A 110 -16.47 -13.54 3.60
CA GLY A 110 -17.01 -13.34 2.24
C GLY A 110 -16.81 -11.92 1.74
N TYR A 111 -17.36 -11.63 0.57
CA TYR A 111 -17.18 -10.36 -0.12
C TYR A 111 -17.96 -9.22 0.53
N PHE A 112 -17.26 -8.18 0.96
CA PHE A 112 -17.85 -6.92 1.38
C PHE A 112 -17.20 -5.72 0.69
N GLY A 113 -17.98 -4.66 0.51
CA GLY A 113 -17.53 -3.39 -0.05
C GLY A 113 -17.32 -2.34 1.05
N LYS A 114 -17.00 -1.11 0.63
CA LYS A 114 -16.84 0.02 1.55
C LYS A 114 -18.16 0.39 2.26
N GLY A 115 -18.08 0.76 3.53
CA GLY A 115 -19.18 1.10 4.42
C GLY A 115 -19.92 -0.11 5.03
N ALA A 116 -19.43 -1.33 4.85
CA ALA A 116 -20.09 -2.55 5.34
C ALA A 116 -19.57 -3.03 6.70
N MET A 117 -18.36 -2.61 7.09
CA MET A 117 -17.66 -3.03 8.31
C MET A 117 -17.21 -1.81 9.13
N ASP A 118 -16.66 -2.06 10.32
CA ASP A 118 -16.02 -1.01 11.13
C ASP A 118 -14.95 -0.26 10.32
N ALA A 119 -14.85 1.06 10.50
CA ALA A 119 -13.99 1.91 9.68
C ALA A 119 -12.51 1.53 9.80
N ASN A 120 -12.04 1.14 10.99
CA ASN A 120 -10.65 0.72 11.18
C ASN A 120 -10.39 -0.62 10.51
N PHE A 121 -11.33 -1.56 10.67
CA PHE A 121 -11.25 -2.88 10.04
C PHE A 121 -11.23 -2.75 8.52
N GLU A 122 -12.15 -1.97 7.96
CA GLU A 122 -12.25 -1.71 6.55
C GLU A 122 -10.95 -1.09 6.02
N GLU A 123 -10.46 -0.03 6.65
CA GLU A 123 -9.27 0.66 6.18
C GLU A 123 -8.07 -0.28 6.07
N VAL A 124 -7.85 -1.12 7.08
CA VAL A 124 -6.75 -2.09 7.09
C VAL A 124 -6.99 -3.19 6.06
N ALA A 125 -8.23 -3.70 5.94
CA ALA A 125 -8.59 -4.75 4.99
C ALA A 125 -8.36 -4.30 3.53
N PHE A 126 -8.70 -3.06 3.20
CA PHE A 126 -8.50 -2.49 1.86
C PHE A 126 -7.04 -2.08 1.58
N LYS A 127 -6.24 -1.81 2.62
CA LYS A 127 -4.80 -1.54 2.51
C LYS A 127 -3.96 -2.82 2.39
N THR A 128 -4.45 -3.93 2.96
CA THR A 128 -3.74 -5.21 2.97
C THR A 128 -3.73 -5.85 1.58
N PRO A 129 -2.56 -6.23 1.03
CA PRO A 129 -2.50 -6.93 -0.25
C PRO A 129 -3.15 -8.32 -0.20
N VAL A 130 -3.64 -8.78 -1.35
CA VAL A 130 -4.16 -10.15 -1.50
C VAL A 130 -3.10 -11.18 -1.15
N GLY A 131 -3.50 -12.19 -0.37
CA GLY A 131 -2.65 -13.23 0.19
C GLY A 131 -1.82 -12.81 1.39
N SER A 132 -1.85 -11.54 1.79
CA SER A 132 -1.06 -11.04 2.93
C SER A 132 -1.94 -10.89 4.18
N MET A 133 -1.29 -11.00 5.35
CA MET A 133 -1.93 -10.69 6.64
C MET A 133 -1.75 -9.21 7.01
N SER A 134 -2.66 -8.70 7.82
CA SER A 134 -2.60 -7.35 8.38
C SER A 134 -1.88 -7.30 9.72
N ASP A 135 -1.64 -6.08 10.19
CA ASP A 135 -1.35 -5.83 11.60
C ASP A 135 -2.59 -6.00 12.47
N VAL A 136 -2.40 -5.93 13.79
CA VAL A 136 -3.48 -5.98 14.78
C VAL A 136 -4.37 -4.75 14.63
N ILE A 137 -5.67 -4.99 14.52
CA ILE A 137 -6.72 -4.00 14.33
C ILE A 137 -7.54 -3.93 15.60
N GLN A 138 -7.70 -2.73 16.15
CA GLN A 138 -8.59 -2.49 17.27
C GLN A 138 -9.94 -1.97 16.76
N THR A 139 -11.02 -2.65 17.15
CA THR A 139 -12.40 -2.21 16.90
C THR A 139 -13.18 -2.15 18.22
N ALA A 140 -14.45 -1.74 18.16
CA ALA A 140 -15.34 -1.76 19.32
C ALA A 140 -15.61 -3.19 19.86
N ASN A 141 -15.40 -4.22 19.05
CA ASN A 141 -15.64 -5.62 19.41
C ASN A 141 -14.42 -6.33 19.99
N GLY A 142 -13.24 -5.70 20.00
CA GLY A 142 -11.99 -6.28 20.47
C GLY A 142 -10.86 -6.10 19.46
N PHE A 143 -9.97 -7.08 19.41
CA PHE A 143 -8.79 -7.09 18.56
C PHE A 143 -8.94 -8.09 17.43
N HIS A 144 -8.49 -7.69 16.24
CA HIS A 144 -8.61 -8.48 15.05
C HIS A 144 -7.28 -8.56 14.30
N ILE A 145 -7.05 -9.68 13.65
CA ILE A 145 -6.11 -9.77 12.54
C ILE A 145 -6.87 -10.30 11.34
N LEU A 146 -6.51 -9.85 10.14
CA LEU A 146 -7.12 -10.32 8.91
C LEU A 146 -6.09 -10.74 7.88
N MET A 147 -6.54 -11.57 6.96
CA MET A 147 -5.83 -11.92 5.73
C MET A 147 -6.79 -11.70 4.58
N VAL A 148 -6.35 -11.02 3.53
CA VAL A 148 -7.15 -10.84 2.32
C VAL A 148 -6.99 -12.07 1.44
N VAL A 149 -8.06 -12.82 1.20
CA VAL A 149 -8.01 -14.01 0.33
C VAL A 149 -8.18 -13.62 -1.14
N GLU A 150 -9.20 -12.82 -1.42
CA GLU A 150 -9.53 -12.42 -2.80
C GLU A 150 -10.14 -11.02 -2.84
N THR A 151 -10.03 -10.37 -4.00
CA THR A 151 -10.73 -9.11 -4.32
C THR A 151 -11.43 -9.19 -5.66
N LYS A 152 -12.62 -8.60 -5.77
CA LYS A 152 -13.47 -8.56 -6.96
C LYS A 152 -13.82 -7.14 -7.35
#